data_AF-A0A139C8U2-F1
#
_entry.id   AF-A0A139C8U2-F1
#
_cell.length_a   1.000
_cell.length_b   1.000
_cell.length_c   1.000
_cell.angle_alpha   90.00
_cell.angle_beta   90.00
_cell.angle_gamma   90.00
#
_symmetry.space_group_name_H-M   'P 1'
#
loop_
_entity.id
_entity.type
_entity.pdbx_description
1 polymer ?
#
loop_
_entity_poly.entity_id
_entity_poly.type
_entity_poly.pdbx_seq_one_letter_code
_entity_poly.pdbx_strand_id
1 'polypeptide(L)'
;YYVLAFNPSYYLKNPVQIFMIQNGGLSIHGSLIAAIGFAIIYTKYKKLSFWRIADTFAPAIILGQAIGRVGCDVFGTAMQTAYFWGVKINNQLLHPVQIYESILNYVLFAVLWNLRDRIKYNGQLFLYYLIGFSFNRGVVEFFRTNPMVIEPFTIAHVTSLIIMIVALFVMVYLRKQKKFVNEIKIDARNKLIGNVATLGMIILSIMIYYKIY
;
A
#
# COMPACT_ATOMS: atom_id res chain seq x y z
N TYR A 1 -2.14 3.20 -19.91
CA TYR A 1 -2.69 4.45 -19.37
C TYR A 1 -1.77 5.64 -19.60
N TYR A 2 -0.56 5.68 -19.03
CA TYR A 2 0.36 6.83 -19.18
C TYR A 2 0.60 7.26 -20.64
N VAL A 3 0.97 6.29 -21.49
CA VAL A 3 1.18 6.48 -22.93
C VAL A 3 -0.04 7.09 -23.63
N LEU A 4 -1.24 6.67 -23.26
CA LEU A 4 -2.50 7.10 -23.88
C LEU A 4 -2.95 8.47 -23.36
N ALA A 5 -2.71 8.77 -22.08
CA ALA A 5 -3.23 9.95 -21.40
C ALA A 5 -2.32 11.18 -21.51
N PHE A 6 -1.00 11.00 -21.56
CA PHE A 6 -0.06 12.13 -21.50
C PHE A 6 0.48 12.54 -22.87
N ASN A 7 0.91 11.59 -23.72
CA ASN A 7 1.54 11.92 -25.01
C ASN A 7 1.34 10.83 -26.09
N PRO A 8 0.09 10.52 -26.48
CA PRO A 8 -0.19 9.45 -27.45
C PRO A 8 0.50 9.65 -28.80
N SER A 9 0.55 10.89 -29.30
CA SER A 9 1.16 11.23 -30.59
C SER A 9 2.68 10.99 -30.65
N TYR A 10 3.36 11.11 -29.50
CA TYR A 10 4.81 10.90 -29.39
C TYR A 10 5.16 9.40 -29.44
N TYR A 11 4.42 8.58 -28.68
CA TYR A 11 4.64 7.14 -28.62
C TYR A 11 4.18 6.41 -29.89
N LEU A 12 3.17 6.93 -30.60
CA LEU A 12 2.79 6.42 -31.93
C LEU A 12 3.91 6.60 -32.96
N LYS A 13 4.69 7.68 -32.87
CA LYS A 13 5.85 7.93 -33.75
C LYS A 13 7.10 7.16 -33.32
N ASN A 14 7.21 6.80 -32.03
CA ASN A 14 8.36 6.10 -31.46
C ASN A 14 7.94 4.89 -30.60
N PRO A 15 7.41 3.81 -31.22
CA PRO A 15 6.83 2.68 -30.49
C PRO A 15 7.82 1.93 -29.62
N VAL A 16 9.11 1.92 -29.98
CA VAL A 16 10.18 1.28 -29.18
C VAL A 16 10.29 1.91 -27.78
N GLN A 17 10.00 3.21 -27.65
CA GLN A 17 10.09 3.91 -26.36
C GLN A 17 9.03 3.48 -25.35
N ILE A 18 7.96 2.79 -25.79
CA ILE A 18 6.96 2.21 -24.88
C ILE A 18 7.62 1.15 -23.97
N PHE A 19 8.64 0.44 -24.46
CA PHE A 19 9.37 -0.57 -23.69
C PHE A 19 10.52 0.01 -22.85
N MET A 20 10.85 1.28 -23.02
CA MET A 20 11.93 1.95 -22.29
C MET A 20 11.45 2.43 -20.91
N ILE A 21 11.07 1.48 -20.05
CA ILE A 21 10.53 1.72 -18.70
C ILE A 21 11.49 2.49 -17.78
N GLN A 22 12.79 2.49 -18.08
CA GLN A 22 13.82 3.25 -17.38
C GLN A 22 13.71 4.76 -17.56
N ASN A 23 13.07 5.23 -18.63
CA ASN A 23 12.88 6.65 -18.90
C ASN A 23 11.70 7.25 -18.10
N GLY A 24 11.12 6.46 -17.19
CA GLY A 24 9.91 6.82 -16.44
C GLY A 24 8.64 6.50 -17.21
N GLY A 25 7.54 7.19 -16.85
CA GLY A 25 6.24 6.99 -17.51
C GLY A 25 5.41 5.80 -17.01
N LEU A 26 5.73 5.29 -15.83
CA LEU A 26 4.90 4.31 -15.14
C LEU A 26 3.78 5.04 -14.38
N SER A 27 2.54 4.76 -14.75
CA SER A 27 1.37 5.28 -14.04
C SER A 27 0.78 4.23 -13.11
N ILE A 28 0.62 4.59 -11.84
CA ILE A 28 -0.02 3.76 -10.81
C ILE A 28 -1.48 3.42 -11.16
N HIS A 29 -2.18 4.30 -11.89
CA HIS A 29 -3.55 4.05 -12.31
C HIS A 29 -3.60 2.91 -13.34
N GLY A 30 -2.61 2.85 -14.23
CA GLY A 30 -2.50 1.77 -15.22
C GLY A 30 -2.24 0.41 -14.57
N SER A 31 -1.34 0.35 -13.60
CA SER A 31 -1.04 -0.90 -12.89
C SER A 31 -2.22 -1.36 -12.03
N LEU A 32 -2.94 -0.44 -11.38
CA LEU A 32 -4.11 -0.77 -10.58
C LEU A 32 -5.24 -1.35 -11.44
N ILE A 33 -5.56 -0.72 -12.57
CA ILE A 33 -6.60 -1.21 -13.50
C ILE A 33 -6.22 -2.59 -14.04
N ALA A 34 -4.98 -2.77 -14.47
CA ALA A 34 -4.49 -4.05 -15.00
C ALA A 34 -4.55 -5.15 -13.93
N ALA A 35 -4.11 -4.87 -12.70
CA ALA A 35 -4.12 -5.82 -11.60
C ALA A 35 -5.54 -6.26 -11.21
N ILE A 36 -6.48 -5.31 -11.07
CA ILE A 36 -7.88 -5.61 -10.76
C ILE A 36 -8.54 -6.38 -11.90
N GLY A 37 -8.34 -5.94 -13.15
CA GLY A 37 -8.87 -6.61 -14.33
C GLY A 37 -8.38 -8.07 -14.44
N PHE A 38 -7.08 -8.27 -14.28
CA PHE A 38 -6.48 -9.60 -14.27
C PHE A 38 -7.04 -10.46 -13.13
N ALA A 39 -7.14 -9.92 -11.91
CA ALA A 39 -7.68 -10.65 -10.76
C ALA A 39 -9.14 -11.09 -11.00
N ILE A 40 -9.99 -10.24 -11.59
CA ILE A 40 -11.38 -10.58 -11.91
C ILE A 40 -11.45 -11.67 -13.00
N ILE A 41 -10.68 -11.53 -14.08
CA ILE A 41 -10.66 -12.51 -15.17
C ILE A 41 -10.16 -13.87 -14.67
N TYR A 42 -9.04 -13.87 -13.94
CA TYR A 42 -8.40 -15.07 -13.43
C TYR A 42 -9.28 -15.81 -12.42
N THR A 43 -9.89 -15.08 -11.47
CA THR A 43 -10.79 -15.67 -10.47
C THR A 43 -12.01 -16.30 -11.12
N LYS A 44 -12.59 -15.65 -12.14
CA LYS A 44 -13.70 -16.23 -12.93
C LYS A 44 -13.27 -17.47 -13.69
N TYR A 45 -12.14 -17.43 -14.39
CA TYR A 45 -11.61 -18.56 -15.16
C TYR A 45 -11.33 -19.79 -14.27
N LYS A 46 -10.78 -19.57 -13.07
CA LYS A 46 -10.48 -20.64 -12.10
C LYS A 46 -11.61 -20.96 -11.12
N LYS A 47 -12.78 -20.32 -11.26
CA LYS A 47 -13.93 -20.47 -10.33
C LYS A 47 -13.57 -20.23 -8.86
N LEU A 48 -12.65 -19.32 -8.60
CA LEU A 48 -12.21 -18.93 -7.26
C LEU A 48 -12.97 -17.69 -6.78
N SER A 49 -13.13 -17.56 -5.46
CA SER A 49 -13.72 -16.36 -4.87
C SER A 49 -12.73 -15.20 -4.94
N PHE A 50 -13.11 -14.11 -5.61
CA PHE A 50 -12.31 -12.88 -5.69
C PHE A 50 -11.88 -12.38 -4.31
N TRP A 51 -12.81 -12.35 -3.35
CA TRP A 51 -12.56 -11.90 -1.98
C TRP A 51 -11.52 -12.75 -1.24
N ARG A 52 -11.51 -14.06 -1.50
CA ARG A 52 -10.52 -14.97 -0.91
C ARG A 52 -9.13 -14.70 -1.46
N ILE A 53 -9.03 -14.44 -2.77
CA ILE A 53 -7.76 -14.05 -3.39
C ILE A 53 -7.30 -12.69 -2.84
N ALA A 54 -8.20 -11.71 -2.76
CA ALA A 54 -7.91 -10.39 -2.22
C ALA A 54 -7.37 -10.44 -0.78
N ASP A 55 -7.97 -11.26 0.09
CA ASP A 55 -7.47 -11.49 1.45
C ASP A 55 -6.03 -12.03 1.45
N THR A 56 -5.71 -13.00 0.59
CA THR A 56 -4.37 -13.57 0.49
C THR A 56 -3.33 -12.52 0.07
N PHE A 57 -3.70 -11.62 -0.85
CA PHE A 57 -2.79 -10.57 -1.32
C PHE A 57 -2.65 -9.38 -0.37
N ALA A 58 -3.62 -9.14 0.53
CA ALA A 58 -3.63 -7.95 1.38
C ALA A 58 -2.32 -7.74 2.19
N PRO A 59 -1.76 -8.74 2.90
CA PRO A 59 -0.48 -8.59 3.58
C PRO A 59 0.70 -8.36 2.62
N ALA A 60 0.70 -9.03 1.46
CA ALA A 60 1.77 -8.87 0.47
C ALA A 60 1.79 -7.46 -0.13
N ILE A 61 0.61 -6.89 -0.40
CA ILE A 61 0.47 -5.53 -0.94
C ILE A 61 1.06 -4.50 0.03
N ILE A 62 0.66 -4.53 1.30
CA ILE A 62 1.13 -3.55 2.27
C ILE A 62 2.63 -3.71 2.57
N LEU A 63 3.14 -4.94 2.54
CA LEU A 63 4.58 -5.19 2.69
C LEU A 63 5.38 -4.60 1.52
N GLY A 64 4.90 -4.81 0.28
CA GLY A 64 5.50 -4.21 -0.91
C GLY A 64 5.50 -2.68 -0.86
N GLN A 65 4.43 -2.08 -0.34
CA GLN A 65 4.36 -0.63 -0.11
C GLN A 65 5.34 -0.17 0.99
N ALA A 66 5.48 -0.91 2.08
CA ALA A 66 6.44 -0.59 3.14
C ALA A 66 7.87 -0.56 2.59
N ILE A 67 8.28 -1.61 1.86
CA ILE A 67 9.60 -1.71 1.25
C ILE A 67 9.81 -0.62 0.20
N GLY A 68 8.83 -0.41 -0.68
CA GLY A 68 8.94 0.60 -1.75
C GLY A 68 9.10 2.03 -1.22
N ARG A 69 8.59 2.32 -0.01
CA ARG A 69 8.73 3.64 0.62
C ARG A 69 10.10 3.88 1.24
N VAL A 70 10.80 2.83 1.67
CA VAL A 70 12.19 2.94 2.15
C VAL A 70 13.11 3.46 1.03
N GLY A 71 12.85 3.10 -0.23
CA GLY A 71 13.62 3.57 -1.39
C GLY A 71 13.15 4.89 -2.01
N CYS A 72 12.27 5.66 -1.35
CA CYS A 72 11.74 6.91 -1.89
C CYS A 72 12.45 8.15 -1.31
N ASP A 73 12.93 9.05 -2.17
CA ASP A 73 13.54 10.35 -1.79
C ASP A 73 12.55 11.52 -1.77
N VAL A 74 11.30 11.30 -1.33
CA VAL A 74 10.26 12.33 -1.25
C VAL A 74 10.00 12.78 0.18
N PHE A 75 10.73 13.80 0.63
CA PHE A 75 10.63 14.36 1.97
C PHE A 75 9.37 15.22 2.16
N GLY A 76 8.94 15.38 3.41
CA GLY A 76 7.74 16.11 3.78
C GLY A 76 7.93 17.62 3.88
N THR A 77 7.04 18.25 4.65
CA THR A 77 7.07 19.67 4.95
C THR A 77 8.27 20.05 5.84
N ALA A 78 8.53 21.35 5.91
CA ALA A 78 9.53 21.93 6.80
C ALA A 78 9.18 21.66 8.27
N MET A 79 10.16 21.21 9.05
CA MET A 79 10.03 21.12 10.49
C MET A 79 10.07 22.52 11.11
N GLN A 80 9.06 22.86 11.91
CA GLN A 80 9.07 24.10 12.71
C GLN A 80 10.00 24.00 13.92
N THR A 81 10.18 22.79 14.45
CA THR A 81 11.05 22.50 15.59
C THR A 81 12.09 21.48 15.17
N ALA A 82 13.35 21.73 15.53
CA ALA A 82 14.44 20.83 15.19
C ALA A 82 14.43 19.57 16.06
N TYR A 83 13.84 18.50 15.53
CA TYR A 83 13.92 17.16 16.12
C TYR A 83 15.13 16.40 15.58
N PHE A 84 15.70 15.50 16.39
CA PHE A 84 16.92 14.77 16.05
C PHE A 84 16.78 13.82 14.85
N TRP A 85 15.55 13.46 14.47
CA TRP A 85 15.26 12.61 13.32
C TRP A 85 14.91 13.39 12.04
N GLY A 86 14.95 14.72 12.07
CA GLY A 86 14.76 15.54 10.88
C GLY A 86 15.91 15.38 9.89
N VAL A 87 15.60 15.41 8.58
CA VAL A 87 16.62 15.29 7.53
C VAL A 87 16.85 16.66 6.89
N LYS A 88 18.11 17.10 6.83
CA LYS A 88 18.46 18.41 6.29
C LYS A 88 18.75 18.29 4.80
N ILE A 89 17.97 19.00 3.98
CA ILE A 89 18.10 19.04 2.52
C ILE A 89 18.04 20.49 2.08
N ASN A 90 19.00 20.94 1.28
CA ASN A 90 19.08 22.32 0.79
C ASN A 90 18.94 23.37 1.92
N ASN A 91 19.65 23.15 3.04
CA ASN A 91 19.60 23.96 4.26
C ASN A 91 18.26 24.01 5.00
N GLN A 92 17.25 23.25 4.59
CA GLN A 92 15.97 23.15 5.27
C GLN A 92 15.85 21.82 6.01
N LEU A 93 15.37 21.84 7.24
CA LEU A 93 15.08 20.62 8.00
C LEU A 93 13.68 20.13 7.64
N LEU A 94 13.58 18.92 7.11
CA LEU A 94 12.33 18.34 6.60
C LEU A 94 11.92 17.11 7.41
N HIS A 95 10.60 16.86 7.45
CA HIS A 95 10.08 15.61 7.98
C HIS A 95 10.45 14.43 7.05
N PRO A 96 11.10 13.35 7.53
CA PRO A 96 11.35 12.13 6.75
C PRO A 96 10.07 11.29 6.62
N VAL A 97 9.09 11.83 5.90
CA VAL A 97 7.75 11.25 5.79
C VAL A 97 7.77 9.84 5.21
N GLN A 98 8.74 9.53 4.35
CA GLN A 98 8.89 8.20 3.77
C GLN A 98 9.15 7.14 4.84
N ILE A 99 9.90 7.49 5.89
CA ILE A 99 10.13 6.61 7.03
C ILE A 99 8.84 6.44 7.84
N TYR A 100 8.09 7.53 8.06
CA TYR A 100 6.79 7.45 8.75
C TYR A 100 5.83 6.52 8.00
N GLU A 101 5.72 6.66 6.67
CA GLU A 101 4.92 5.77 5.82
C GLU A 101 5.40 4.32 5.91
N SER A 102 6.71 4.09 5.83
CA SER A 102 7.28 2.74 5.87
C SER A 102 6.99 2.05 7.21
N ILE A 103 7.18 2.76 8.33
CA ILE A 103 6.91 2.23 9.68
C ILE A 103 5.42 1.91 9.84
N LEU A 104 4.53 2.84 9.49
CA LEU A 104 3.09 2.63 9.61
C LEU A 104 2.62 1.46 8.73
N ASN A 105 3.20 1.29 7.54
CA ASN A 105 2.91 0.16 6.66
C ASN A 105 3.45 -1.16 7.21
N TYR A 106 4.64 -1.20 7.82
CA TYR A 106 5.15 -2.39 8.50
C TYR A 106 4.30 -2.76 9.72
N VAL A 107 3.83 -1.78 10.49
CA VAL A 107 2.90 -2.01 11.61
C VAL A 107 1.59 -2.59 11.08
N LEU A 108 1.02 -2.01 10.03
CA LEU A 108 -0.20 -2.53 9.41
C LEU A 108 0.01 -3.94 8.85
N PHE A 109 1.15 -4.22 8.22
CA PHE A 109 1.53 -5.57 7.81
C PHE A 109 1.52 -6.54 8.99
N ALA A 110 2.19 -6.20 10.10
CA ALA A 110 2.22 -7.06 11.28
C ALA A 110 0.82 -7.31 11.87
N VAL A 111 -0.04 -6.28 11.89
CA VAL A 111 -1.44 -6.40 12.32
C VAL A 111 -2.20 -7.37 11.40
N LEU A 112 -2.16 -7.15 10.09
CA LEU A 112 -2.86 -8.02 9.12
C LEU A 112 -2.32 -9.44 9.15
N TRP A 113 -1.00 -9.61 9.25
CA TRP A 113 -0.35 -10.90 9.37
C TRP A 113 -0.89 -11.67 10.58
N ASN A 114 -1.00 -11.02 11.74
CA ASN A 114 -1.54 -11.65 12.95
C ASN A 114 -3.06 -11.90 12.90
N LEU A 115 -3.80 -11.09 12.16
CA LEU A 115 -5.26 -11.23 11.99
C LEU A 115 -5.67 -12.27 10.93
N ARG A 116 -4.76 -12.69 10.05
CA ARG A 116 -5.07 -13.60 8.93
C ARG A 116 -5.70 -14.92 9.37
N ASP A 117 -5.35 -15.40 10.57
CA ASP A 117 -5.85 -16.66 11.12
C ASP A 117 -7.21 -16.51 11.82
N ARG A 118 -7.66 -15.26 12.06
CA ARG A 118 -8.89 -14.93 12.81
C ARG A 118 -10.01 -14.40 11.92
N ILE A 119 -9.88 -14.57 10.61
CA ILE A 119 -10.87 -14.13 9.62
C ILE A 119 -12.13 -14.99 9.69
N LYS A 120 -13.30 -14.34 9.63
CA LYS A 120 -14.62 -15.00 9.78
C LYS A 120 -15.34 -15.16 8.44
N TYR A 121 -15.02 -14.33 7.46
CA TYR A 121 -15.62 -14.34 6.13
C TYR A 121 -14.62 -13.86 5.07
N ASN A 122 -14.81 -14.30 3.83
CA ASN A 122 -13.96 -13.90 2.72
C ASN A 122 -14.08 -12.38 2.46
N GLY A 123 -12.95 -11.72 2.28
CA GLY A 123 -12.81 -10.28 2.03
C GLY A 123 -12.53 -9.47 3.30
N GLN A 124 -12.60 -10.08 4.49
CA GLN A 124 -12.43 -9.36 5.74
C GLN A 124 -11.02 -8.78 5.90
N LEU A 125 -9.98 -9.55 5.54
CA LEU A 125 -8.59 -9.13 5.71
C LEU A 125 -8.23 -8.02 4.72
N PHE A 126 -8.73 -8.12 3.49
CA PHE A 126 -8.55 -7.09 2.48
C PHE A 126 -9.25 -5.78 2.85
N LEU A 127 -10.43 -5.84 3.49
CA LEU A 127 -11.11 -4.65 3.98
C LEU A 127 -10.39 -4.02 5.18
N TYR A 128 -9.80 -4.82 6.08
CA TYR A 128 -8.91 -4.30 7.12
C TYR A 128 -7.69 -3.61 6.53
N TYR A 129 -7.12 -4.16 5.46
CA TYR A 129 -6.06 -3.50 4.70
C TYR A 129 -6.52 -2.15 4.15
N LEU A 130 -7.66 -2.08 3.45
CA LEU A 130 -8.15 -0.82 2.88
C LEU A 130 -8.36 0.25 3.95
N ILE A 131 -9.02 -0.10 5.05
CA ILE A 131 -9.28 0.85 6.15
C ILE A 131 -7.96 1.29 6.80
N GLY A 132 -7.08 0.35 7.14
CA GLY A 132 -5.80 0.66 7.78
C GLY A 132 -4.89 1.49 6.90
N PHE A 133 -4.83 1.18 5.60
CA PHE A 133 -4.03 1.93 4.64
C PHE A 133 -4.58 3.35 4.46
N SER A 134 -5.90 3.52 4.31
CA SER A 134 -6.55 4.84 4.26
C SER A 134 -6.27 5.67 5.51
N PHE A 135 -6.29 5.04 6.69
CA PHE A 135 -5.95 5.70 7.94
C PHE A 135 -4.48 6.14 7.97
N ASN A 136 -3.54 5.22 7.70
CA ASN A 136 -2.11 5.54 7.62
C ASN A 136 -1.84 6.68 6.64
N ARG A 137 -2.49 6.63 5.47
CA ARG A 137 -2.35 7.65 4.44
C ARG A 137 -2.84 9.00 4.92
N GLY A 138 -4.00 9.06 5.59
CA GLY A 138 -4.51 10.28 6.19
C GLY A 138 -3.57 10.88 7.24
N VAL A 139 -3.02 10.05 8.14
CA VAL A 139 -2.08 10.51 9.19
C VAL A 139 -0.81 11.10 8.59
N VAL A 140 -0.24 10.44 7.58
CA VAL A 140 0.99 10.88 6.95
C VAL A 140 0.80 12.17 6.18
N GLU A 141 -0.35 12.34 5.55
CA GLU A 141 -0.62 13.45 4.65
C GLU A 141 -0.53 14.82 5.34
N PHE A 142 -0.74 14.90 6.67
CA PHE A 142 -0.49 16.09 7.48
C PHE A 142 0.96 16.59 7.43
N PHE A 143 1.92 15.69 7.15
CA PHE A 143 3.34 16.02 7.05
C PHE A 143 3.80 16.21 5.61
N ARG A 144 2.90 16.18 4.62
CA ARG A 144 3.24 16.27 3.18
C ARG A 144 2.86 17.61 2.58
N THR A 145 3.69 18.04 1.62
CA THR A 145 3.46 19.22 0.80
C THR A 145 2.69 18.83 -0.47
N ASN A 146 1.39 18.55 -0.33
CA ASN A 146 0.52 18.18 -1.44
C ASN A 146 -0.51 19.27 -1.74
N PRO A 147 -0.96 19.43 -3.00
CA PRO A 147 -1.97 20.41 -3.36
C PRO A 147 -3.29 20.14 -2.63
N MET A 148 -3.86 21.20 -2.05
CA MET A 148 -5.13 21.17 -1.36
C MET A 148 -6.28 21.26 -2.36
N VAL A 149 -7.38 20.55 -2.10
CA VAL A 149 -8.60 20.61 -2.93
C VAL A 149 -9.63 21.50 -2.26
N ILE A 150 -9.82 21.30 -0.95
CA ILE A 150 -10.72 22.07 -0.09
C ILE A 150 -9.89 22.36 1.15
N GLU A 151 -9.42 23.58 1.37
CA GLU A 151 -8.61 23.88 2.57
C GLU A 151 -9.37 23.45 3.84
N PRO A 152 -8.75 22.68 4.76
CA PRO A 152 -7.34 22.23 4.85
C PRO A 152 -7.05 20.80 4.27
N PHE A 153 -7.95 20.21 3.51
CA PHE A 153 -7.89 18.85 2.99
C PHE A 153 -7.26 18.71 1.59
N THR A 154 -6.34 17.76 1.45
CA THR A 154 -5.71 17.38 0.18
C THR A 154 -6.50 16.28 -0.55
N ILE A 155 -6.14 16.01 -1.79
CA ILE A 155 -6.70 14.90 -2.59
C ILE A 155 -6.58 13.57 -1.82
N ALA A 156 -5.44 13.35 -1.15
CA ALA A 156 -5.22 12.12 -0.39
C ALA A 156 -6.12 12.01 0.85
N HIS A 157 -6.43 13.11 1.55
CA HIS A 157 -7.40 13.10 2.65
C HIS A 157 -8.79 12.68 2.15
N VAL A 158 -9.27 13.32 1.08
CA VAL A 158 -10.60 13.04 0.52
C VAL A 158 -10.69 11.61 0.00
N THR A 159 -9.70 11.17 -0.80
CA THR A 159 -9.68 9.80 -1.34
C THR A 159 -9.57 8.75 -0.25
N SER A 160 -8.75 8.98 0.79
CA SER A 160 -8.64 8.06 1.92
C SER A 160 -9.96 7.95 2.69
N LEU A 161 -10.65 9.07 2.90
CA LEU A 161 -11.96 9.07 3.56
C LEU A 161 -13.01 8.31 2.74
N ILE A 162 -13.08 8.55 1.42
CA ILE A 162 -14.00 7.84 0.52
C ILE A 162 -13.73 6.33 0.54
N ILE A 163 -12.47 5.92 0.38
CA ILE A 163 -12.08 4.50 0.39
C ILE A 163 -12.44 3.86 1.73
N MET A 164 -12.19 4.56 2.84
CA MET A 164 -12.52 4.07 4.17
C MET A 164 -14.03 3.88 4.36
N ILE A 165 -14.86 4.84 3.93
CA ILE A 165 -16.33 4.74 4.01
C ILE A 165 -16.84 3.59 3.14
N VAL A 166 -16.37 3.48 1.90
CA VAL A 166 -16.76 2.39 1.00
C VAL A 166 -16.35 1.04 1.57
N ALA A 167 -15.13 0.92 2.11
CA ALA A 167 -14.66 -0.30 2.74
C ALA A 167 -15.49 -0.69 3.96
N LEU A 168 -15.89 0.28 4.81
CA LEU A 168 -16.78 0.03 5.95
C LEU A 168 -18.17 -0.44 5.49
N PHE A 169 -18.75 0.20 4.47
CA PHE A 169 -20.03 -0.21 3.90
C PHE A 169 -19.98 -1.64 3.35
N VAL A 170 -18.96 -1.94 2.54
CA VAL A 170 -18.74 -3.28 1.98
C VAL A 170 -18.49 -4.30 3.09
N MET A 171 -17.80 -3.93 4.16
CA MET A 171 -17.58 -4.78 5.33
C MET A 171 -18.90 -5.18 6.00
N VAL A 172 -19.79 -4.20 6.23
CA VAL A 172 -21.12 -4.47 6.81
C VAL A 172 -21.94 -5.37 5.88
N TYR A 173 -21.89 -5.13 4.57
CA TYR A 173 -22.59 -5.94 3.57
C TYR A 173 -22.09 -7.39 3.54
N LEU A 174 -20.77 -7.61 3.41
CA LEU A 174 -20.19 -8.95 3.35
C LEU A 174 -20.37 -9.73 4.66
N ARG A 175 -20.35 -9.03 5.81
CA ARG A 175 -20.62 -9.64 7.12
C ARG A 175 -22.02 -10.23 7.21
N LYS A 176 -23.00 -9.67 6.50
CA LYS A 176 -24.37 -10.21 6.44
C LYS A 176 -24.47 -11.46 5.54
N GLN A 177 -23.62 -11.58 4.53
CA GLN A 177 -23.66 -12.71 3.59
C GLN A 177 -22.93 -13.98 4.06
N LYS A 178 -22.15 -13.90 5.16
CA LYS A 178 -21.41 -15.00 5.82
C LYS A 178 -21.06 -16.18 4.90
N LYS A 179 -20.35 -15.93 3.79
CA LYS A 179 -19.65 -17.00 3.08
C LYS A 179 -18.44 -17.38 3.92
N PHE A 180 -18.65 -18.32 4.83
CA PHE A 180 -17.64 -18.80 5.77
C PHE A 180 -16.35 -19.16 5.04
N VAL A 181 -15.23 -18.73 5.63
CA VAL A 181 -13.93 -19.30 5.31
C VAL A 181 -13.86 -20.60 6.10
N ASN A 182 -13.59 -21.73 5.45
CA ASN A 182 -13.22 -22.94 6.19
C ASN A 182 -11.98 -22.60 7.01
N GLU A 183 -12.03 -22.74 8.33
CA GLU A 183 -10.88 -22.48 9.20
C GLU A 183 -9.69 -23.32 8.72
N ILE A 184 -8.66 -22.64 8.21
CA ILE A 184 -7.39 -23.29 7.91
C ILE A 184 -6.67 -23.40 9.24
N LYS A 185 -6.62 -24.59 9.84
CA LYS A 185 -5.76 -24.85 11.00
C LYS A 185 -4.30 -24.74 10.56
N ILE A 186 -3.69 -23.58 10.80
CA ILE A 186 -2.26 -23.38 10.57
C ILE A 186 -1.51 -23.93 11.78
N ASP A 187 -0.57 -24.84 11.53
CA ASP A 187 0.31 -25.40 12.56
C ASP A 187 1.08 -24.28 13.30
N ALA A 188 1.10 -24.35 14.63
CA ALA A 188 1.77 -23.38 15.49
C ALA A 188 3.27 -23.24 15.15
N ARG A 189 3.90 -24.32 14.69
CA ARG A 189 5.30 -24.29 14.23
C ARG A 189 5.48 -23.41 13.00
N ASN A 190 4.63 -23.56 11.99
CA ASN A 190 4.68 -22.75 10.76
C ASN A 190 4.36 -21.28 11.04
N LYS A 191 3.51 -21.01 12.05
CA LYS A 191 3.24 -19.66 12.51
C LYS A 191 4.46 -18.99 13.14
N LEU A 192 5.19 -19.71 14.00
CA LEU A 192 6.42 -19.20 14.61
C LEU A 192 7.49 -18.92 13.55
N ILE A 193 7.72 -19.86 12.62
CA ILE A 193 8.67 -19.70 11.52
C ILE A 193 8.31 -18.48 10.67
N GLY A 194 7.02 -18.32 10.32
CA GLY A 194 6.55 -17.17 9.55
C GLY A 194 6.79 -15.85 10.27
N ASN A 195 6.49 -15.77 11.57
CA ASN A 195 6.70 -14.57 12.36
C ASN A 195 8.20 -14.20 12.49
N VAL A 196 9.06 -15.19 12.76
CA VAL A 196 10.51 -14.98 12.81
C VAL A 196 11.07 -14.54 11.47
N ALA A 197 10.63 -15.17 10.37
CA ALA A 197 11.03 -14.78 9.01
C ALA A 197 10.60 -13.34 8.69
N THR A 198 9.37 -12.94 9.06
CA THR A 198 8.91 -11.56 8.85
C THR A 198 9.70 -10.54 9.66
N LEU A 199 10.00 -10.83 10.93
CA LEU A 199 10.84 -9.96 11.77
C LEU A 199 12.26 -9.85 11.21
N GLY A 200 12.83 -10.96 10.75
CA GLY A 200 14.13 -10.99 10.10
C GLY A 200 14.18 -10.14 8.83
N MET A 201 13.15 -10.21 7.97
CA MET A 201 13.07 -9.38 6.76
C MET A 201 12.94 -7.89 7.08
N ILE A 202 12.17 -7.51 8.10
CA ILE A 202 12.04 -6.10 8.53
C ILE A 202 13.39 -5.57 9.00
N ILE A 203 14.07 -6.29 9.91
CA ILE A 203 15.38 -5.92 10.43
C ILE A 203 16.41 -5.82 9.30
N LEU A 204 16.46 -6.81 8.42
CA LEU A 204 17.36 -6.82 7.27
C LEU A 204 17.12 -5.62 6.35
N SER A 205 15.85 -5.26 6.08
CA SER A 205 15.52 -4.11 5.24
C SER A 205 16.04 -2.79 5.84
N ILE A 206 15.92 -2.64 7.16
CA ILE A 206 16.39 -1.45 7.88
C ILE A 206 17.92 -1.41 7.89
N MET A 207 18.58 -2.55 8.12
CA MET A 207 20.04 -2.64 8.10
C MET A 207 20.62 -2.32 6.72
N ILE A 208 20.01 -2.80 5.63
CA ILE A 208 20.44 -2.49 4.27
C ILE A 208 20.32 -0.99 4.01
N TYR A 209 19.23 -0.36 4.43
CA TYR A 209 19.05 1.09 4.29
C TYR A 209 20.17 1.88 4.98
N TYR A 210 20.48 1.56 6.24
CA TYR A 210 21.54 2.24 7.00
C TYR A 210 22.98 1.86 6.60
N LYS A 211 23.17 0.89 5.70
CA LYS A 211 24.50 0.51 5.19
C LYS A 211 24.79 1.14 3.82
N ILE A 212 23.74 1.54 3.10
CA ILE A 212 23.85 2.21 1.80
C ILE A 212 24.07 3.73 1.96
N TYR A 213 23.70 4.29 3.12
CA TYR A 213 23.98 5.67 3.54
C TYR A 213 24.97 5.70 4.70
#